data_AF-A0A7W0QNU2-F1
#
_entry.id   AF-A0A7W0QNU2-F1
#
_cell.length_a   1.000
_cell.length_b   1.000
_cell.length_c   1.000
_cell.angle_alpha   90.00
_cell.angle_beta   90.00
_cell.angle_gamma   90.00
#
_symmetry.space_group_name_H-M   'P 1'
#
loop_
_entity.id
_entity.type
_entity.pdbx_description
1 polymer ?
#
loop_
_entity_poly.entity_id
_entity_poly.type
_entity_poly.pdbx_seq_one_letter_code
_entity_poly.pdbx_strand_id
1 'polypeptide(L)'
;VEPATSAAATLGVWATTSRPRVSIRQNNNGVPDRSGNFRQVQRMGNPLINELIIGVGSKDRWSMDAPANEAQFSGFFADPTLPRVLNALTGGVLAIPAPPRFDLRPLVQYVPPIAAPGTAPGPVADLLRLNTGVAPTPLASASRLGVLGGDNAGHPNGRRVFDDAVDIALRVVAGGVLAAPFPGFNANVNGRLGDGVNVNDTAYQPSFPYVGLSPSGRDRRHIDPTEPGCTAGTGAPCPPE
;
A
#
# COMPACT_ATOMS: atom_id res chain seq x y z
N VAL A 1 -20.35 -14.36 13.00
CA VAL A 1 -19.51 -13.92 11.87
C VAL A 1 -20.44 -13.24 10.90
N GLU A 2 -20.20 -11.96 10.61
CA GLU A 2 -21.03 -11.20 9.66
C GLU A 2 -20.78 -11.70 8.23
N PRO A 3 -21.80 -11.82 7.37
CA PRO A 3 -21.60 -12.17 5.96
C PRO A 3 -20.89 -11.04 5.22
N ALA A 4 -20.19 -11.34 4.11
CA ALA A 4 -19.50 -10.33 3.28
C ALA A 4 -20.42 -9.19 2.79
N THR A 5 -21.72 -9.45 2.72
CA THR A 5 -22.76 -8.51 2.31
C THR A 5 -23.29 -7.63 3.45
N SER A 6 -22.85 -7.85 4.69
CA SER A 6 -23.23 -7.03 5.84
C SER A 6 -22.28 -5.86 6.00
N ALA A 7 -22.80 -4.63 6.12
CA ALA A 7 -21.98 -3.45 6.41
C ALA A 7 -21.23 -3.60 7.74
N ALA A 8 -21.80 -4.34 8.71
CA ALA A 8 -21.18 -4.62 10.00
C ALA A 8 -19.95 -5.54 9.90
N ALA A 9 -19.72 -6.20 8.76
CA ALA A 9 -18.52 -7.02 8.54
C ALA A 9 -17.23 -6.20 8.34
N THR A 10 -17.36 -4.88 8.17
CA THR A 10 -16.25 -4.03 7.73
C THR A 10 -15.60 -3.24 8.86
N LEU A 11 -14.28 -3.40 9.00
CA LEU A 11 -13.45 -2.75 10.02
C LEU A 11 -12.45 -1.80 9.37
N GLY A 12 -12.33 -0.58 9.89
CA GLY A 12 -11.32 0.38 9.46
C GLY A 12 -10.29 0.59 10.56
N VAL A 13 -9.01 0.41 10.22
CA VAL A 13 -7.91 0.57 11.18
C VAL A 13 -6.84 1.53 10.64
N TRP A 14 -6.22 2.26 11.55
CA TRP A 14 -4.96 2.98 11.30
C TRP A 14 -4.08 2.85 12.54
N ALA A 15 -2.78 2.84 12.32
CA ALA A 15 -1.79 2.89 13.38
C ALA A 15 -1.37 4.34 13.62
N THR A 16 -0.99 4.65 14.86
CA THR A 16 -0.37 5.93 15.21
C THR A 16 0.94 5.67 15.93
N THR A 17 1.94 6.51 15.66
CA THR A 17 3.10 6.66 16.53
C THR A 17 2.87 7.90 17.37
N SER A 18 3.01 7.77 18.68
CA SER A 18 2.81 8.87 19.61
C SER A 18 4.05 9.14 20.46
N ARG A 19 4.26 10.40 20.83
CA ARG A 19 5.33 10.83 21.75
C ARG A 19 4.76 11.67 22.89
N PRO A 20 5.38 11.68 24.08
CA PRO A 20 5.01 12.60 25.15
C PRO A 20 5.05 14.06 24.65
N ARG A 21 4.06 14.87 25.05
CA ARG A 21 3.92 16.25 24.59
C ARG A 21 5.13 17.13 24.93
N VAL A 22 5.80 16.86 26.05
CA VAL A 22 6.97 17.61 26.51
C VAL A 22 8.17 16.67 26.59
N SER A 23 9.30 17.11 26.05
CA SER A 23 10.60 16.44 26.17
C SER A 23 11.65 17.48 26.53
N ILE A 24 12.27 17.35 27.70
CA ILE A 24 13.32 18.23 28.20
C ILE A 24 14.65 17.50 28.07
N ARG A 25 15.53 18.01 27.18
CA ARG A 25 16.89 17.48 27.03
C ARG A 25 17.75 17.92 28.20
N GLN A 26 18.57 17.02 28.72
CA GLN A 26 19.51 17.30 29.81
C GLN A 26 20.93 17.50 29.25
N ASN A 27 21.74 18.36 29.90
CA ASN A 27 23.07 18.76 29.40
C ASN A 27 24.13 17.64 29.41
N ASN A 28 23.91 16.51 30.10
CA ASN A 28 24.92 15.45 30.29
C ASN A 28 24.65 14.16 29.49
N ASN A 29 24.06 14.25 28.30
CA ASN A 29 23.62 13.06 27.53
C ASN A 29 22.71 12.10 28.32
N GLY A 30 22.06 12.59 29.39
CA GLY A 30 21.12 11.83 30.20
C GLY A 30 19.84 11.53 29.42
N VAL A 31 19.10 10.52 29.88
CA VAL A 31 17.77 10.21 29.33
C VAL A 31 16.89 11.47 29.41
N PRO A 32 16.30 11.95 28.30
CA PRO A 32 15.45 13.14 28.32
C PRO A 32 14.28 12.95 29.28
N ASP A 33 13.95 14.00 30.04
CA ASP A 33 12.74 14.00 30.88
C ASP A 33 11.51 14.18 29.98
N ARG A 34 10.47 13.39 30.23
CA ARG A 34 9.29 13.27 29.35
C ARG A 34 8.02 13.41 30.19
N SER A 35 7.16 14.34 29.83
CA SER A 35 5.93 14.59 30.57
C SER A 35 4.75 14.98 29.67
N GLY A 36 3.55 14.93 30.25
CA GLY A 36 2.29 15.25 29.59
C GLY A 36 1.72 14.13 28.72
N ASN A 37 0.52 14.35 28.19
CA ASN A 37 -0.20 13.38 27.37
C ASN A 37 0.56 13.04 26.08
N PHE A 38 0.42 11.81 25.61
CA PHE A 38 0.91 11.39 24.31
C PHE A 38 0.20 12.16 23.18
N ARG A 39 0.97 12.55 22.17
CA ARG A 39 0.50 13.19 20.95
C ARG A 39 0.97 12.39 19.75
N GLN A 40 0.07 12.22 18.79
CA GLN A 40 0.38 11.60 17.50
C GLN A 40 1.42 12.45 16.78
N VAL A 41 2.47 11.79 16.29
CA VAL A 41 3.52 12.40 15.46
C VAL A 41 3.58 11.77 14.07
N GLN A 42 2.99 10.59 13.92
CA GLN A 42 2.87 9.87 12.65
C GLN A 42 1.63 8.99 12.71
N ARG A 43 1.06 8.68 11.55
CA ARG A 43 0.07 7.63 11.38
C ARG A 43 0.29 6.85 10.09
N MET A 44 -0.40 5.72 9.96
CA MET A 44 -0.40 4.91 8.77
C MET A 44 -1.71 4.12 8.67
N GLY A 45 -2.45 4.30 7.58
CA GLY A 45 -3.56 3.44 7.17
C GLY A 45 -3.10 2.54 6.03
N ASN A 46 -3.41 2.94 4.80
CA ASN A 46 -2.98 2.26 3.59
C ASN A 46 -1.49 2.50 3.33
N PRO A 47 -0.80 1.49 2.74
CA PRO A 47 0.59 1.67 2.35
C PRO A 47 0.72 2.77 1.30
N LEU A 48 1.82 3.51 1.37
CA LEU A 48 2.29 4.45 0.33
C LEU A 48 1.44 5.72 0.14
N ILE A 49 0.40 5.96 0.93
CA ILE A 49 -0.36 7.22 0.85
C ILE A 49 0.50 8.42 1.28
N ASN A 50 1.12 8.36 2.46
CA ASN A 50 1.99 9.43 2.94
C ASN A 50 3.27 9.56 2.11
N GLU A 51 3.76 8.43 1.60
CA GLU A 51 5.01 8.35 0.86
C GLU A 51 4.85 8.94 -0.55
N LEU A 52 3.79 8.56 -1.28
CA LEU A 52 3.65 8.81 -2.71
C LEU A 52 2.52 9.77 -3.10
N ILE A 53 1.46 9.89 -2.30
CA ILE A 53 0.28 10.70 -2.63
C ILE A 53 0.36 12.07 -1.97
N ILE A 54 0.60 12.09 -0.66
CA ILE A 54 0.65 13.34 0.10
C ILE A 54 1.89 14.14 -0.28
N GLY A 55 1.70 15.40 -0.65
CA GLY A 55 2.78 16.30 -1.02
C GLY A 55 3.73 16.58 0.14
N VAL A 56 5.03 16.74 -0.16
CA VAL A 56 6.11 16.92 0.83
C VAL A 56 5.80 18.02 1.85
N GLY A 57 5.26 19.17 1.42
CA GLY A 57 4.90 20.27 2.31
C GLY A 57 3.69 20.02 3.24
N SER A 58 2.99 18.90 3.06
CA SER A 58 1.80 18.53 3.84
C SER A 58 1.97 17.24 4.65
N LYS A 59 3.09 16.50 4.48
CA LYS A 59 3.32 15.21 5.15
C LYS A 59 3.29 15.31 6.67
N ASP A 60 3.94 16.33 7.25
CA ASP A 60 3.94 16.53 8.70
C ASP A 60 2.53 16.77 9.25
N ARG A 61 1.75 17.62 8.56
CA ARG A 61 0.37 17.93 8.92
C ARG A 61 -0.50 16.69 8.81
N TRP A 62 -0.37 15.94 7.71
CA TRP A 62 -1.07 14.68 7.48
C TRP A 62 -0.76 13.66 8.58
N SER A 63 0.53 13.49 8.91
CA SER A 63 1.05 12.56 9.92
C SER A 63 0.56 12.84 11.34
N MET A 64 0.33 14.11 11.67
CA MET A 64 -0.16 14.53 12.99
C MET A 64 -1.68 14.62 13.10
N ASP A 65 -2.41 14.57 11.98
CA ASP A 65 -3.87 14.66 11.95
C ASP A 65 -4.56 13.30 12.04
N ALA A 66 -5.82 13.31 12.49
CA ALA A 66 -6.67 12.13 12.48
C ALA A 66 -7.30 11.91 11.09
N PRO A 67 -7.53 10.64 10.68
CA PRO A 67 -8.21 10.33 9.40
C PRO A 67 -9.59 10.97 9.24
N ALA A 68 -10.27 11.35 10.33
CA ALA A 68 -11.54 12.08 10.26
C ALA A 68 -11.41 13.45 9.57
N ASN A 69 -10.21 14.04 9.54
CA ASN A 69 -9.93 15.33 8.93
C ASN A 69 -9.31 15.21 7.53
N GLU A 70 -9.32 14.02 6.90
CA GLU A 70 -8.59 13.74 5.66
C GLU A 70 -9.09 14.54 4.45
N ALA A 71 -10.34 15.04 4.50
CA ALA A 71 -10.95 15.79 3.39
C ALA A 71 -10.09 16.98 2.93
N GLN A 72 -9.31 17.58 3.84
CA GLN A 72 -8.38 18.67 3.54
C GLN A 72 -7.24 18.26 2.57
N PHE A 73 -6.95 16.96 2.44
CA PHE A 73 -5.91 16.41 1.57
C PHE A 73 -6.46 15.83 0.26
N SER A 74 -7.78 15.94 0.02
CA SER A 74 -8.44 15.36 -1.16
C SER A 74 -7.83 15.80 -2.51
N GLY A 75 -7.28 17.02 -2.58
CA GLY A 75 -6.60 17.53 -3.77
C GLY A 75 -5.41 16.65 -4.21
N PHE A 76 -4.68 16.04 -3.28
CA PHE A 76 -3.57 15.14 -3.60
C PHE A 76 -4.02 13.84 -4.27
N PHE A 77 -5.22 13.38 -3.97
CA PHE A 77 -5.82 12.22 -4.64
C PHE A 77 -6.39 12.59 -6.01
N ALA A 78 -6.90 13.82 -6.16
CA ALA A 78 -7.44 14.30 -7.42
C ALA A 78 -6.36 14.60 -8.47
N ASP A 79 -5.16 15.01 -8.04
CA ASP A 79 -4.02 15.26 -8.93
C ASP A 79 -2.69 14.83 -8.30
N PRO A 80 -2.43 13.51 -8.20
CA PRO A 80 -1.20 13.01 -7.59
C PRO A 80 0.02 13.38 -8.42
N THR A 81 1.14 13.67 -7.74
CA THR A 81 2.40 14.07 -8.41
C THR A 81 3.12 12.89 -9.06
N LEU A 82 3.06 11.69 -8.47
CA LEU A 82 3.79 10.52 -8.96
C LEU A 82 3.50 10.17 -10.43
N PRO A 83 2.23 10.10 -10.91
CA PRO A 83 1.95 9.82 -12.32
C PRO A 83 2.53 10.87 -13.27
N ARG A 84 2.53 12.15 -12.87
CA ARG A 84 3.10 13.25 -13.67
C ARG A 84 4.61 13.08 -13.84
N VAL A 85 5.30 12.74 -12.75
CA VAL A 85 6.75 12.48 -12.77
C VAL A 85 7.06 11.29 -13.66
N LEU A 86 6.33 10.18 -13.54
CA LEU A 86 6.56 8.99 -14.37
C LEU A 86 6.22 9.23 -15.85
N ASN A 87 5.16 9.97 -16.15
CA ASN A 87 4.83 10.38 -17.50
C ASN A 87 5.96 11.23 -18.12
N ALA A 88 6.50 12.20 -17.36
CA ALA A 88 7.62 13.02 -17.82
C ALA A 88 8.91 12.20 -18.02
N LEU A 89 9.27 11.34 -17.05
CA LEU A 89 10.47 10.48 -17.13
C LEU A 89 10.41 9.48 -18.29
N THR A 90 9.21 9.03 -18.66
CA THR A 90 9.01 8.10 -19.80
C THR A 90 8.78 8.83 -21.13
N GLY A 91 8.94 10.16 -21.19
CA GLY A 91 8.72 10.93 -22.41
C GLY A 91 7.29 10.82 -22.96
N GLY A 92 6.31 10.60 -22.09
CA GLY A 92 4.90 10.43 -22.48
C GLY A 92 4.49 9.00 -22.86
N VAL A 93 5.42 8.03 -22.87
CA VAL A 93 5.09 6.63 -23.17
C VAL A 93 4.09 6.05 -22.15
N LEU A 94 4.25 6.38 -20.87
CA LEU A 94 3.24 6.07 -19.87
C LEU A 94 2.12 7.11 -19.91
N ALA A 95 1.02 6.81 -20.60
CA ALA A 95 -0.18 7.64 -20.53
C ALA A 95 -0.78 7.62 -19.12
N ILE A 96 -1.24 8.78 -18.65
CA ILE A 96 -1.88 8.94 -17.34
C ILE A 96 -3.27 9.54 -17.51
N PRO A 97 -4.26 9.17 -16.67
CA PRO A 97 -5.56 9.82 -16.69
C PRO A 97 -5.45 11.30 -16.29
N ALA A 98 -6.24 12.16 -16.92
CA ALA A 98 -6.30 13.58 -16.60
C ALA A 98 -6.95 13.82 -15.22
N PRO A 99 -6.53 14.85 -14.46
CA PRO A 99 -7.23 15.26 -13.25
C PRO A 99 -8.62 15.88 -13.59
N PRO A 100 -9.61 15.82 -12.68
CA PRO A 100 -9.54 15.20 -11.35
C PRO A 100 -9.66 13.67 -11.38
N ARG A 101 -8.73 12.98 -10.71
CA ARG A 101 -8.66 11.52 -10.53
C ARG A 101 -9.66 11.01 -9.48
N PHE A 102 -10.89 10.73 -9.89
CA PHE A 102 -11.90 10.15 -9.00
C PHE A 102 -11.74 8.64 -8.78
N ASP A 103 -10.97 7.98 -9.63
CA ASP A 103 -10.66 6.54 -9.57
C ASP A 103 -9.77 6.16 -8.39
N LEU A 104 -9.11 7.13 -7.75
CA LEU A 104 -8.29 6.93 -6.54
C LEU A 104 -9.10 7.03 -5.25
N ARG A 105 -10.36 7.49 -5.31
CA ARG A 105 -11.23 7.57 -4.13
C ARG A 105 -11.40 6.24 -3.38
N PRO A 106 -11.51 5.07 -4.04
CA PRO A 106 -11.59 3.78 -3.35
C PRO A 106 -10.41 3.49 -2.42
N LEU A 107 -9.25 4.14 -2.60
CA LEU A 107 -8.11 4.00 -1.69
C LEU A 107 -8.36 4.64 -0.31
N VAL A 108 -9.29 5.60 -0.23
CA VAL A 108 -9.56 6.41 0.98
C VAL A 108 -11.04 6.48 1.35
N GLN A 109 -11.92 5.81 0.62
CA GLN A 109 -13.35 5.74 0.91
C GLN A 109 -13.84 4.30 0.98
N TYR A 110 -14.80 4.07 1.86
CA TYR A 110 -15.50 2.78 1.99
C TYR A 110 -16.43 2.57 0.79
N VAL A 111 -15.99 1.80 -0.19
CA VAL A 111 -16.81 1.39 -1.34
C VAL A 111 -16.61 -0.09 -1.67
N PRO A 112 -17.61 -0.76 -2.28
CA PRO A 112 -17.42 -2.11 -2.82
C PRO A 112 -16.24 -2.18 -3.80
N PRO A 113 -15.47 -3.28 -3.86
CA PRO A 113 -15.70 -4.58 -3.18
C PRO A 113 -15.12 -4.67 -1.76
N ILE A 114 -14.44 -3.63 -1.27
CA ILE A 114 -13.76 -3.59 0.04
C ILE A 114 -14.78 -3.43 1.18
N ALA A 115 -15.97 -2.93 0.85
CA ALA A 115 -17.14 -2.84 1.71
C ALA A 115 -18.26 -3.73 1.18
N ALA A 116 -19.21 -4.07 2.05
CA ALA A 116 -20.44 -4.72 1.62
C ALA A 116 -21.14 -3.94 0.48
N PRO A 117 -21.74 -4.64 -0.51
CA PRO A 117 -22.57 -4.01 -1.52
C PRO A 117 -23.63 -3.09 -0.90
N GLY A 118 -23.81 -1.90 -1.46
CA GLY A 118 -24.76 -0.90 -0.95
C GLY A 118 -24.27 -0.08 0.25
N THR A 119 -23.03 -0.29 0.73
CA THR A 119 -22.41 0.61 1.72
C THR A 119 -22.29 2.01 1.13
N ALA A 120 -22.90 3.00 1.79
CA ALA A 120 -22.77 4.39 1.39
C ALA A 120 -21.30 4.85 1.46
N PRO A 121 -20.80 5.64 0.49
CA PRO A 121 -19.43 6.15 0.55
C PRO A 121 -19.22 6.96 1.84
N GLY A 122 -18.38 6.44 2.73
CA GLY A 122 -17.97 7.16 3.94
C GLY A 122 -17.13 8.41 3.64
N PRO A 123 -16.73 9.17 4.67
CA PRO A 123 -15.81 10.29 4.50
C PRO A 123 -14.50 9.81 3.86
N VAL A 124 -13.81 10.73 3.18
CA VAL A 124 -12.41 10.53 2.82
C VAL A 124 -11.65 10.32 4.13
N ALA A 125 -10.98 9.18 4.27
CA ALA A 125 -10.21 8.81 5.44
C ALA A 125 -9.21 7.70 5.05
N ASP A 126 -7.92 7.94 5.27
CA ASP A 126 -6.93 6.88 5.13
C ASP A 126 -7.05 5.89 6.31
N LEU A 127 -7.72 4.78 6.03
CA LEU A 127 -7.92 3.65 6.92
C LEU A 127 -7.62 2.40 6.10
N LEU A 128 -6.85 1.46 6.65
CA LEU A 128 -6.77 0.12 6.10
C LEU A 128 -8.07 -0.59 6.45
N ARG A 129 -8.83 -0.97 5.42
CA ARG A 129 -10.20 -1.47 5.56
C ARG A 129 -10.23 -2.97 5.35
N LEU A 130 -10.95 -3.70 6.18
CA LEU A 130 -11.08 -5.15 6.08
C LEU A 130 -12.55 -5.57 6.24
N ASN A 131 -13.10 -6.22 5.22
CA ASN A 131 -14.35 -6.95 5.28
C ASN A 131 -14.09 -8.38 5.78
N THR A 132 -14.36 -8.60 7.06
CA THR A 132 -14.18 -9.88 7.75
C THR A 132 -15.14 -10.98 7.29
N GLY A 133 -16.17 -10.64 6.51
CA GLY A 133 -17.08 -11.61 5.91
C GLY A 133 -16.54 -12.24 4.62
N VAL A 134 -15.48 -11.67 4.03
CA VAL A 134 -14.78 -12.26 2.88
C VAL A 134 -13.86 -13.37 3.37
N ALA A 135 -14.06 -14.59 2.87
CA ALA A 135 -13.23 -15.73 3.23
C ALA A 135 -11.77 -15.51 2.77
N PRO A 136 -10.76 -15.88 3.59
CA PRO A 136 -9.36 -15.81 3.17
C PRO A 136 -9.09 -16.71 1.96
N THR A 137 -8.42 -16.17 0.94
CA THR A 137 -7.94 -16.98 -0.19
C THR A 137 -6.77 -17.85 0.27
N PRO A 138 -6.80 -19.19 0.03
CA PRO A 138 -5.68 -20.07 0.33
C PRO A 138 -4.40 -19.60 -0.36
N LEU A 139 -3.24 -19.75 0.31
CA LEU A 139 -1.95 -19.24 -0.19
C LEU A 139 -1.62 -19.72 -1.61
N ALA A 140 -1.94 -20.97 -1.94
CA ALA A 140 -1.67 -21.56 -3.27
C ALA A 140 -2.46 -20.91 -4.42
N SER A 141 -3.59 -20.25 -4.11
CA SER A 141 -4.44 -19.56 -5.08
C SER A 141 -4.45 -18.05 -4.88
N ALA A 142 -3.70 -17.54 -3.90
CA ALA A 142 -3.70 -16.14 -3.55
C ALA A 142 -2.87 -15.34 -4.57
N SER A 143 -3.42 -14.20 -4.99
CA SER A 143 -2.71 -13.31 -5.92
C SER A 143 -1.94 -12.25 -5.16
N ARG A 144 -0.64 -12.05 -5.48
CA ARG A 144 0.15 -10.93 -4.94
C ARG A 144 -0.46 -9.56 -5.28
N LEU A 145 -1.24 -9.48 -6.35
CA LEU A 145 -1.89 -8.25 -6.79
C LEU A 145 -3.27 -8.03 -6.14
N GLY A 146 -3.66 -8.88 -5.18
CA GLY A 146 -4.93 -8.77 -4.47
C GLY A 146 -6.12 -8.60 -5.42
N VAL A 147 -6.92 -7.56 -5.17
CA VAL A 147 -8.14 -7.29 -5.97
C VAL A 147 -7.82 -7.08 -7.44
N LEU A 148 -6.69 -6.44 -7.79
CA LEU A 148 -6.28 -6.26 -9.20
C LEU A 148 -5.99 -7.60 -9.89
N GLY A 149 -5.60 -8.61 -9.12
CA GLY A 149 -5.38 -9.98 -9.58
C GLY A 149 -6.60 -10.88 -9.49
N GLY A 150 -7.80 -10.33 -9.23
CA GLY A 150 -9.04 -11.10 -9.06
C GLY A 150 -9.22 -11.74 -7.68
N ASP A 151 -8.36 -11.41 -6.72
CA ASP A 151 -8.38 -11.97 -5.36
C ASP A 151 -8.97 -10.95 -4.37
N ASN A 152 -10.27 -11.06 -4.11
CA ASN A 152 -11.02 -10.13 -3.25
C ASN A 152 -10.64 -10.23 -1.75
N ALA A 153 -9.85 -11.23 -1.34
CA ALA A 153 -9.32 -11.33 0.01
C ALA A 153 -7.96 -10.64 0.18
N GLY A 154 -7.38 -10.10 -0.90
CA GLY A 154 -6.14 -9.34 -0.88
C GLY A 154 -6.35 -7.82 -0.83
N HIS A 155 -5.25 -7.09 -0.73
CA HIS A 155 -5.24 -5.63 -0.74
C HIS A 155 -6.05 -5.07 -1.93
N PRO A 156 -6.91 -4.06 -1.73
CA PRO A 156 -7.15 -3.27 -0.50
C PRO A 156 -8.14 -3.81 0.54
N ASN A 157 -8.62 -5.05 0.43
CA ASN A 157 -9.39 -5.69 1.51
C ASN A 157 -8.45 -6.22 2.60
N GLY A 158 -7.98 -5.31 3.45
CA GLY A 158 -6.85 -5.49 4.33
C GLY A 158 -5.54 -5.42 3.57
N ARG A 159 -4.50 -6.01 4.15
CA ARG A 159 -3.24 -6.27 3.45
C ARG A 159 -2.61 -7.53 4.03
N ARG A 160 -2.40 -8.53 3.19
CA ARG A 160 -1.65 -9.73 3.52
C ARG A 160 -0.16 -9.43 3.35
N VAL A 161 0.68 -10.16 4.06
CA VAL A 161 2.15 -9.92 4.05
C VAL A 161 2.74 -10.08 2.65
N PHE A 162 2.14 -10.94 1.82
CA PHE A 162 2.55 -11.23 0.45
C PHE A 162 1.82 -10.41 -0.61
N ASP A 163 0.92 -9.49 -0.22
CA ASP A 163 0.34 -8.54 -1.16
C ASP A 163 1.40 -7.50 -1.54
N ASP A 164 1.60 -7.35 -2.84
CA ASP A 164 2.56 -6.44 -3.45
C ASP A 164 2.00 -5.02 -3.52
N ALA A 165 2.15 -4.31 -2.40
CA ALA A 165 1.66 -2.94 -2.30
C ALA A 165 2.32 -1.98 -3.30
N VAL A 166 3.56 -2.26 -3.72
CA VAL A 166 4.30 -1.38 -4.65
C VAL A 166 3.72 -1.53 -6.05
N ASP A 167 3.59 -2.76 -6.56
CA ASP A 167 2.99 -3.01 -7.87
C ASP A 167 1.53 -2.54 -7.92
N ILE A 168 0.75 -2.84 -6.87
CA ILE A 168 -0.65 -2.41 -6.80
C ILE A 168 -0.74 -0.89 -6.83
N ALA A 169 0.02 -0.18 -5.98
CA ALA A 169 0.00 1.28 -5.95
C ALA A 169 0.47 1.88 -7.28
N LEU A 170 1.53 1.34 -7.89
CA LEU A 170 2.05 1.85 -9.15
C LEU A 170 1.03 1.69 -10.29
N ARG A 171 0.34 0.55 -10.38
CA ARG A 171 -0.71 0.32 -11.39
C ARG A 171 -1.95 1.17 -11.15
N VAL A 172 -2.41 1.32 -9.91
CA VAL A 172 -3.58 2.15 -9.59
C VAL A 172 -3.29 3.64 -9.81
N VAL A 173 -2.19 4.14 -9.23
CA VAL A 173 -1.86 5.57 -9.22
C VAL A 173 -1.31 6.00 -10.56
N ALA A 174 -0.20 5.39 -11.02
CA ALA A 174 0.48 5.78 -12.25
C ALA A 174 -0.11 5.09 -13.49
N GLY A 175 -0.37 3.79 -13.41
CA GLY A 175 -1.01 3.05 -14.50
C GLY A 175 -2.44 3.50 -14.76
N GLY A 176 -3.13 4.06 -13.77
CA GLY A 176 -4.51 4.51 -13.92
C GLY A 176 -5.47 3.36 -14.24
N VAL A 177 -5.14 2.13 -13.81
CA VAL A 177 -5.92 0.93 -14.19
C VAL A 177 -7.37 0.98 -13.72
N LEU A 178 -7.68 1.75 -12.66
CA LEU A 178 -9.04 1.98 -12.18
C LEU A 178 -9.79 3.07 -12.96
N ALA A 179 -9.07 3.94 -13.68
CA ALA A 179 -9.65 4.93 -14.59
C ALA A 179 -9.76 4.42 -16.03
N ALA A 180 -9.25 3.22 -16.32
CA ALA A 180 -9.24 2.68 -17.66
C ALA A 180 -10.67 2.38 -18.18
N PRO A 181 -10.93 2.58 -19.48
CA PRO A 181 -10.03 3.13 -20.49
C PRO A 181 -9.97 4.67 -20.47
N PHE A 182 -8.82 5.24 -20.83
CA PHE A 182 -8.62 6.68 -21.05
C PHE A 182 -7.68 6.91 -22.26
N PRO A 183 -7.60 8.12 -22.85
CA PRO A 183 -6.75 8.38 -24.01
C PRO A 183 -5.29 7.96 -23.80
N GLY A 184 -4.77 7.12 -24.70
CA GLY A 184 -3.40 6.59 -24.63
C GLY A 184 -3.22 5.41 -23.67
N PHE A 185 -4.25 4.99 -22.93
CA PHE A 185 -4.16 3.82 -22.05
C PHE A 185 -3.73 2.57 -22.85
N ASN A 186 -2.70 1.89 -22.35
CA ASN A 186 -2.21 0.64 -22.91
C ASN A 186 -2.10 -0.41 -21.80
N ALA A 187 -2.95 -1.43 -21.83
CA ALA A 187 -2.95 -2.49 -20.81
C ALA A 187 -1.59 -3.22 -20.70
N ASN A 188 -0.82 -3.30 -21.79
CA ASN A 188 0.50 -3.93 -21.80
C ASN A 188 1.60 -3.05 -21.19
N VAL A 189 1.32 -1.77 -20.93
CA VAL A 189 2.23 -0.84 -20.26
C VAL A 189 1.65 -0.49 -18.89
N ASN A 190 0.51 0.19 -18.86
CA ASN A 190 -0.20 0.64 -17.66
C ASN A 190 -0.56 -0.51 -16.70
N GLY A 191 -0.99 -1.65 -17.25
CA GLY A 191 -1.42 -2.82 -16.47
C GLY A 191 -0.27 -3.69 -15.95
N ARG A 192 0.97 -3.42 -16.39
CA ARG A 192 2.17 -4.23 -16.10
C ARG A 192 3.24 -3.48 -15.30
N LEU A 193 2.95 -2.27 -14.84
CA LEU A 193 3.88 -1.52 -14.00
C LEU A 193 4.20 -2.29 -12.71
N GLY A 194 5.47 -2.30 -12.35
CA GLY A 194 5.95 -2.90 -11.11
C GLY A 194 7.41 -2.56 -10.84
N ASP A 195 7.91 -2.93 -9.66
CA ASP A 195 9.33 -2.76 -9.28
C ASP A 195 10.23 -3.89 -9.77
N GLY A 196 9.64 -4.95 -10.33
CA GLY A 196 10.34 -6.13 -10.85
C GLY A 196 10.58 -7.22 -9.81
N VAL A 197 10.17 -7.04 -8.55
CA VAL A 197 10.40 -7.99 -7.46
C VAL A 197 9.13 -8.80 -7.21
N ASN A 198 9.00 -9.92 -7.92
CA ASN A 198 7.77 -10.73 -7.89
C ASN A 198 7.84 -11.93 -6.92
N VAL A 199 9.02 -12.24 -6.37
CA VAL A 199 9.29 -13.39 -5.51
C VAL A 199 10.23 -12.99 -4.39
N ASN A 200 10.09 -13.65 -3.23
CA ASN A 200 11.02 -13.49 -2.11
C ASN A 200 12.19 -14.46 -2.21
N ASP A 201 13.25 -14.15 -1.48
CA ASP A 201 14.40 -15.03 -1.25
C ASP A 201 14.02 -16.29 -0.48
N THR A 202 13.03 -16.20 0.41
CA THR A 202 12.46 -17.34 1.15
C THR A 202 10.94 -17.37 1.00
N ALA A 203 10.37 -18.57 0.85
CA ALA A 203 8.92 -18.75 0.78
C ALA A 203 8.21 -18.30 2.07
N TYR A 204 7.00 -17.77 1.92
CA TYR A 204 6.11 -17.49 3.04
C TYR A 204 5.66 -18.80 3.72
N GLN A 205 5.44 -18.73 5.02
CA GLN A 205 4.91 -19.83 5.82
C GLN A 205 3.37 -19.83 5.80
N PRO A 206 2.70 -20.99 5.82
CA PRO A 206 1.24 -21.08 5.90
C PRO A 206 0.71 -20.70 7.30
N SER A 207 1.59 -20.55 8.29
CA SER A 207 1.27 -20.21 9.67
C SER A 207 2.18 -19.11 10.19
N PHE A 208 1.76 -18.44 11.27
CA PHE A 208 2.57 -17.44 11.97
C PHE A 208 3.98 -17.99 12.26
N PRO A 209 5.07 -17.24 11.98
CA PRO A 209 5.12 -15.80 11.67
C PRO A 209 4.80 -15.37 10.23
N TYR A 210 4.34 -16.26 9.35
CA TYR A 210 4.01 -16.07 7.93
C TYR A 210 5.18 -15.63 7.03
N VAL A 211 6.14 -14.85 7.52
CA VAL A 211 7.38 -14.52 6.83
C VAL A 211 8.35 -15.70 6.83
N GLY A 212 9.23 -15.76 5.82
CA GLY A 212 10.35 -16.69 5.79
C GLY A 212 11.26 -16.51 7.02
N LEU A 213 11.90 -17.59 7.47
CA LEU A 213 12.86 -17.51 8.56
C LEU A 213 14.06 -16.67 8.13
N SER A 214 14.60 -15.88 9.07
CA SER A 214 15.82 -15.12 8.81
C SER A 214 16.98 -16.07 8.45
N PRO A 215 17.77 -15.76 7.41
CA PRO A 215 18.95 -16.54 7.07
C PRO A 215 19.95 -16.62 8.24
N SER A 216 20.71 -17.73 8.33
CA SER A 216 21.78 -17.88 9.34
C SER A 216 22.78 -16.73 9.27
N GLY A 217 23.01 -16.03 10.38
CA GLY A 217 24.00 -14.95 10.44
C GLY A 217 25.45 -15.42 10.26
N ARG A 218 25.72 -16.72 10.38
CA ARG A 218 27.06 -17.32 10.21
C ARG A 218 27.26 -17.92 8.82
N ASP A 219 26.24 -18.60 8.30
CA ASP A 219 26.37 -19.49 7.14
C ASP A 219 25.65 -18.95 5.89
N ARG A 220 25.05 -17.76 5.96
CA ARG A 220 24.42 -17.15 4.77
C ARG A 220 25.48 -16.76 3.75
N ARG A 221 25.27 -17.19 2.52
CA ARG A 221 25.91 -16.67 1.31
C ARG A 221 24.89 -15.83 0.53
N HIS A 222 25.29 -14.65 0.07
CA HIS A 222 24.49 -13.88 -0.88
C HIS A 222 24.57 -14.59 -2.24
N ILE A 223 23.41 -14.89 -2.84
CA ILE A 223 23.34 -15.48 -4.18
C ILE A 223 23.19 -14.29 -5.14
N ASP A 224 24.22 -14.03 -5.92
CA ASP A 224 24.21 -12.89 -6.85
C ASP A 224 23.24 -13.14 -8.02
N PRO A 225 22.71 -12.08 -8.67
CA PRO A 225 21.77 -12.23 -9.80
C PRO A 225 22.27 -13.13 -10.94
N THR A 226 23.58 -13.25 -11.09
CA THR A 226 24.25 -14.10 -12.09
C THR A 226 24.35 -15.57 -11.69
N GLU A 227 24.02 -15.92 -10.44
CA GLU A 227 24.10 -17.29 -9.94
C GLU A 227 22.83 -18.10 -10.21
N PRO A 228 22.94 -19.40 -10.53
CA PRO A 228 21.78 -20.28 -10.69
C PRO A 228 20.94 -20.33 -9.40
N GLY A 229 19.71 -19.81 -9.44
CA GLY A 229 18.79 -19.84 -8.30
C GLY A 229 18.16 -18.49 -7.89
N CYS A 230 18.53 -17.38 -8.54
CA CYS A 230 17.96 -16.04 -8.29
C CYS A 230 16.42 -15.94 -8.51
N THR A 231 15.80 -16.95 -9.15
CA THR A 231 14.34 -17.09 -9.27
C THR A 231 13.73 -18.13 -8.33
N ALA A 232 14.45 -18.53 -7.28
CA ALA A 232 14.10 -19.68 -6.43
C ALA A 232 13.81 -20.97 -7.24
N GLY A 233 14.49 -21.14 -8.38
CA GLY A 233 14.34 -22.31 -9.26
C GLY A 233 13.08 -22.32 -10.15
N THR A 234 12.29 -21.24 -10.18
CA THR A 234 10.98 -21.20 -10.87
C THR A 234 10.95 -20.39 -12.18
N GLY A 235 12.07 -19.84 -12.63
CA GLY A 235 12.10 -18.93 -13.79
C GLY A 235 13.44 -18.88 -14.52
N ALA A 236 13.47 -18.14 -15.62
CA ALA A 236 14.70 -17.87 -16.38
C ALA A 236 15.68 -17.01 -15.54
N PRO A 237 17.00 -17.12 -15.77
CA PRO A 237 18.00 -16.29 -15.10
C PRO A 237 17.65 -14.80 -15.18
N CYS A 238 17.96 -14.03 -14.13
CA CYS A 238 17.85 -12.57 -14.19
C CYS A 238 18.63 -12.03 -15.41
N PRO A 239 18.07 -11.06 -16.16
CA PRO A 239 18.82 -10.43 -17.24
C PRO A 239 20.10 -9.79 -16.66
N PRO A 240 21.25 -9.91 -17.35
CA PRO A 240 22.46 -9.21 -16.93
C PRO A 240 22.24 -7.69 -16.99
N GLU A 241 22.85 -6.96 -16.04
CA GLU A 241 22.82 -5.49 -15.95
C GLU A 241 23.24 -4.79 -17.25
#